data_AF-A0A0F6TDE7-F1
#
_entry.id   AF-A0A0F6TDE7-F1
#
_cell.length_a   1.000
_cell.length_b   1.000
_cell.length_c   1.000
_cell.angle_alpha   90.00
_cell.angle_beta   90.00
_cell.angle_gamma   90.00
#
_symmetry.space_group_name_H-M   'P 1'
#
loop_
_entity.id
_entity.type
_entity.pdbx_description
1 polymer ?
#
loop_
_entity_poly.entity_id
_entity_poly.type
_entity_poly.pdbx_seq_one_letter_code
_entity_poly.pdbx_strand_id
1 'polypeptide(L)'
;MNSNKIELLENFADHCLFFSPGKQVQNIKLDKALIHARNRHTLPGFIWLSLHQPTEAQMSMVAEVFNINDLLIEDAASAIQRPKAERYDDQLFYALHSISYSDFDKRLGSVRSAGLVIQTGTVQMIVGTGFIVTIRHNTQLPDVLKYLAEDPELIDGGPLSIVWAISDRYRRYLFAGCY
;
A
#
# COMPACT_ATOMS: atom_id res chain seq x y z
N MET A 1 -19.05 -2.14 15.21
CA MET A 1 -18.42 -2.60 13.94
C MET A 1 -18.79 -4.05 13.76
N ASN A 2 -19.32 -4.45 12.59
CA ASN A 2 -19.87 -5.79 12.39
C ASN A 2 -18.73 -6.81 12.18
N SER A 3 -18.61 -7.82 13.05
CA SER A 3 -17.52 -8.82 13.00
C SER A 3 -17.39 -9.52 11.65
N ASN A 4 -18.50 -9.71 10.95
CA ASN A 4 -18.52 -10.34 9.62
C ASN A 4 -17.77 -9.49 8.56
N LYS A 5 -17.85 -8.15 8.64
CA LYS A 5 -17.11 -7.27 7.72
C LYS A 5 -15.60 -7.32 7.96
N ILE A 6 -15.15 -7.48 9.20
CA ILE A 6 -13.72 -7.56 9.54
C ILE A 6 -13.12 -8.85 8.97
N GLU A 7 -13.81 -9.98 9.16
CA GLU A 7 -13.39 -11.26 8.60
C GLU A 7 -13.35 -11.24 7.07
N LEU A 8 -14.34 -10.61 6.43
CA LEU A 8 -14.34 -10.44 4.98
C LEU A 8 -13.16 -9.60 4.50
N LEU A 9 -12.80 -8.54 5.21
CA LEU A 9 -11.66 -7.69 4.88
C LEU A 9 -10.33 -8.44 4.99
N GLU A 10 -10.15 -9.22 6.06
CA GLU A 10 -8.96 -10.06 6.25
C GLU A 10 -8.79 -11.10 5.12
N ASN A 11 -9.88 -11.56 4.49
CA ASN A 11 -9.82 -12.56 3.43
C ASN A 11 -9.31 -12.04 2.07
N PHE A 12 -9.46 -10.75 1.78
CA PHE A 12 -9.01 -10.17 0.50
C PHE A 12 -7.79 -9.25 0.62
N ALA A 13 -7.40 -8.90 1.84
CA ALA A 13 -6.15 -8.20 2.07
C ALA A 13 -4.97 -9.12 1.83
N ASP A 14 -3.92 -8.65 1.14
CA ASP A 14 -2.69 -9.43 1.02
C ASP A 14 -1.99 -9.55 2.36
N HIS A 15 -2.04 -8.47 3.15
CA HIS A 15 -1.62 -8.47 4.55
C HIS A 15 -2.25 -7.31 5.31
N CYS A 16 -2.44 -7.54 6.61
CA CYS A 16 -2.79 -6.54 7.62
C CYS A 16 -1.73 -6.62 8.72
N LEU A 17 -0.90 -5.58 8.83
CA LEU A 17 0.22 -5.54 9.76
C LEU A 17 0.02 -4.40 10.75
N PHE A 18 0.42 -4.62 12.00
CA PHE A 18 0.43 -3.58 13.01
C PHE A 18 1.87 -3.26 13.41
N PHE A 19 2.16 -1.96 13.36
CA PHE A 19 3.43 -1.39 13.77
C PHE A 19 3.23 -0.70 15.12
N SER A 20 4.14 -0.95 16.05
CA SER A 20 4.19 -0.24 17.33
C SER A 20 5.61 0.26 17.56
N PRO A 21 5.81 1.49 18.05
CA PRO A 21 7.13 2.05 18.30
C PRO A 21 8.00 1.13 19.14
N GLY A 22 9.27 1.02 18.74
CA GLY A 22 10.26 0.19 19.41
C GLY A 22 9.99 -1.32 19.41
N LYS A 23 9.00 -1.83 18.67
CA LYS A 23 8.77 -3.27 18.52
C LYS A 23 8.73 -3.68 17.05
N GLN A 24 9.05 -4.95 16.79
CA GLN A 24 8.90 -5.54 15.47
C GLN A 24 7.43 -5.59 15.03
N VAL A 25 7.26 -5.69 13.71
CA VAL A 25 5.98 -5.85 13.03
C VAL A 25 5.22 -7.05 13.57
N GLN A 26 3.96 -6.86 13.94
CA GLN A 26 3.10 -7.93 14.44
C GLN A 26 1.97 -8.20 13.46
N ASN A 27 1.77 -9.48 13.14
CA ASN A 27 0.57 -9.93 12.46
C ASN A 27 -0.51 -10.12 13.53
N ILE A 28 -1.40 -9.13 13.64
CA ILE A 28 -2.54 -9.15 14.55
C ILE A 28 -3.83 -9.08 13.76
N LYS A 29 -4.88 -9.69 14.31
CA LYS A 29 -6.23 -9.55 13.76
C LYS A 29 -6.63 -8.08 13.68
N LEU A 30 -7.32 -7.73 12.61
CA LEU A 30 -7.69 -6.36 12.27
C LEU A 30 -8.60 -5.73 13.34
N ASP A 31 -9.47 -6.51 13.97
CA ASP A 31 -10.32 -6.06 15.08
C ASP A 31 -9.49 -5.49 16.24
N LYS A 32 -8.47 -6.22 16.68
CA LYS A 32 -7.54 -5.81 17.73
C LYS A 32 -6.67 -4.64 17.27
N ALA A 33 -6.21 -4.69 16.02
CA ALA A 33 -5.41 -3.62 15.44
C ALA A 33 -6.15 -2.28 15.44
N LEU A 34 -7.43 -2.28 15.05
CA LEU A 34 -8.27 -1.08 15.03
C LEU A 34 -8.53 -0.52 16.41
N ILE A 35 -8.68 -1.38 17.43
CA ILE A 35 -8.80 -0.94 18.83
C ILE A 35 -7.52 -0.21 19.26
N HIS A 36 -6.35 -0.79 18.97
CA HIS A 36 -5.06 -0.19 19.34
C HIS A 36 -4.77 1.11 18.59
N ALA A 37 -5.00 1.13 17.27
CA ALA A 37 -4.75 2.31 16.43
C ALA A 37 -5.66 3.50 16.80
N ARG A 38 -6.91 3.23 17.21
CA ARG A 38 -7.88 4.29 17.59
C ARG A 38 -7.71 4.76 19.02
N ASN A 39 -7.21 3.90 19.90
CA ASN A 39 -7.10 4.23 21.31
C ASN A 39 -5.75 4.91 21.61
N ARG A 40 -5.79 6.25 21.69
CA ARG A 40 -4.64 7.11 22.03
C ARG A 40 -4.04 6.84 23.43
N HIS A 41 -4.73 6.05 24.27
CA HIS A 41 -4.24 5.67 25.60
C HIS A 41 -3.57 4.28 25.63
N THR A 42 -3.68 3.50 24.56
CA THR A 42 -2.93 2.23 24.41
C THR A 42 -1.63 2.46 23.65
N LEU A 43 -0.81 1.40 23.52
CA LEU A 43 0.47 1.44 22.80
C LEU A 43 0.33 2.23 21.49
N PRO A 44 1.14 3.29 21.29
CA PRO A 44 1.14 4.01 20.02
C PRO A 44 1.44 3.03 18.88
N GLY A 45 0.87 3.26 17.71
CA GLY A 45 1.04 2.36 16.58
C GLY A 45 0.14 2.69 15.42
N PHE A 46 0.33 1.98 14.31
CA PHE A 46 -0.49 2.14 13.13
C PHE A 46 -0.68 0.83 12.37
N ILE A 47 -1.76 0.77 11.60
CA ILE A 47 -2.11 -0.37 10.76
C ILE A 47 -1.60 -0.11 9.35
N TRP A 48 -0.98 -1.11 8.74
CA TRP A 48 -0.76 -1.15 7.32
C TRP A 48 -1.63 -2.25 6.69
N LEU A 49 -2.61 -1.83 5.90
CA LEU A 49 -3.44 -2.69 5.08
C LEU A 49 -2.96 -2.67 3.63
N SER A 50 -2.71 -3.84 3.06
CA SER A 50 -2.34 -3.99 1.64
C SER A 50 -3.43 -4.70 0.85
N LEU A 51 -3.82 -4.10 -0.27
CA LEU A 51 -4.84 -4.59 -1.19
C LEU A 51 -4.27 -4.73 -2.61
N HIS A 52 -4.68 -5.80 -3.29
CA HIS A 52 -4.38 -6.02 -4.70
C HIS A 52 -5.67 -5.97 -5.52
N GLN A 53 -5.77 -4.97 -6.41
CA GLN A 53 -6.91 -4.76 -7.31
C GLN A 53 -8.28 -4.96 -6.64
N PRO A 54 -8.57 -4.26 -5.52
CA PRO A 54 -9.84 -4.42 -4.82
C PRO A 54 -10.99 -3.93 -5.71
N THR A 55 -12.11 -4.63 -5.63
CA THR A 55 -13.39 -4.21 -6.21
C THR A 55 -13.94 -2.99 -5.48
N GLU A 56 -14.85 -2.26 -6.12
CA GLU A 56 -15.55 -1.12 -5.51
C GLU A 56 -16.23 -1.50 -4.18
N ALA A 57 -16.92 -2.65 -4.13
CA ALA A 57 -17.55 -3.15 -2.91
C ALA A 57 -16.55 -3.43 -1.78
N GLN A 58 -15.36 -3.93 -2.12
CA GLN A 58 -14.28 -4.13 -1.14
C GLN A 58 -13.73 -2.78 -0.65
N MET A 59 -13.57 -1.82 -1.55
CA MET A 59 -13.13 -0.46 -1.19
C MET A 59 -14.15 0.24 -0.29
N SER A 60 -15.45 0.13 -0.56
CA SER A 60 -16.50 0.66 0.34
C SER A 60 -16.43 0.03 1.73
N MET A 61 -16.15 -1.28 1.82
CA MET A 61 -15.97 -1.96 3.10
C MET A 61 -14.75 -1.41 3.86
N VAL A 62 -13.62 -1.20 3.18
CA VAL A 62 -12.42 -0.59 3.77
C VAL A 62 -12.72 0.83 4.23
N ALA A 63 -13.49 1.60 3.45
CA ALA A 63 -13.87 2.96 3.79
C ALA A 63 -14.64 3.04 5.11
N GLU A 64 -15.65 2.19 5.27
CA GLU A 64 -16.42 2.10 6.51
C GLU A 64 -15.55 1.69 7.71
N VAL A 65 -14.64 0.74 7.50
CA VAL A 65 -13.80 0.20 8.59
C VAL A 65 -12.76 1.23 9.05
N PHE A 66 -12.14 1.96 8.12
CA PHE A 66 -11.08 2.92 8.41
C PHE A 66 -11.55 4.38 8.47
N ASN A 67 -12.85 4.63 8.26
CA ASN A 67 -13.44 5.96 8.18
C ASN A 67 -12.78 6.82 7.08
N ILE A 68 -12.59 6.24 5.89
CA ILE A 68 -12.00 6.92 4.72
C ILE A 68 -13.07 7.81 4.08
N ASN A 69 -12.67 9.00 3.65
CA ASN A 69 -13.55 9.92 2.93
C ASN A 69 -14.05 9.31 1.61
N ASP A 70 -15.33 9.44 1.28
CA ASP A 70 -15.92 8.85 0.06
C ASP A 70 -15.24 9.33 -1.23
N LEU A 71 -14.78 10.59 -1.28
CA LEU A 71 -14.05 11.13 -2.44
C LEU A 71 -12.73 10.39 -2.69
N LEU A 72 -12.08 9.90 -1.63
CA LEU A 72 -10.86 9.10 -1.75
C LEU A 72 -11.13 7.72 -2.32
N ILE A 73 -12.32 7.18 -2.08
CA ILE A 73 -12.74 5.88 -2.62
C ILE A 73 -13.00 5.97 -4.11
N GLU A 74 -13.66 7.03 -4.57
CA GLU A 74 -13.85 7.31 -5.99
C GLU A 74 -12.50 7.44 -6.72
N ASP A 75 -11.57 8.18 -6.12
CA ASP A 75 -10.21 8.33 -6.65
C ASP A 75 -9.43 7.01 -6.66
N ALA A 76 -9.58 6.20 -5.61
CA ALA A 76 -8.92 4.90 -5.51
C ALA A 76 -9.51 3.84 -6.46
N ALA A 77 -10.77 3.95 -6.85
CA ALA A 77 -11.40 3.07 -7.84
C ALA A 77 -10.80 3.27 -9.24
N SER A 78 -10.24 4.45 -9.52
CA SER A 78 -9.60 4.76 -10.79
C SER A 78 -8.14 4.28 -10.82
N ALA A 79 -7.90 3.10 -11.39
CA ALA A 79 -6.56 2.51 -11.48
C ALA A 79 -5.55 3.36 -12.30
N ILE A 80 -6.04 4.25 -13.16
CA ILE A 80 -5.24 5.11 -14.04
C ILE A 80 -5.50 6.57 -13.69
N GLN A 81 -4.71 7.09 -12.75
CA GLN A 81 -4.68 8.50 -12.36
C GLN A 81 -3.32 9.09 -12.72
N ARG A 82 -3.16 10.42 -12.71
CA ARG A 82 -1.81 11.00 -12.76
C ARG A 82 -1.13 10.83 -11.39
N PRO A 83 0.23 10.70 -11.34
CA PRO A 83 0.91 10.77 -10.06
C PRO A 83 0.54 12.05 -9.32
N LYS A 84 0.07 11.93 -8.08
CA LYS A 84 -0.43 13.05 -7.28
C LYS A 84 -0.26 12.80 -5.79
N ALA A 85 -0.20 13.88 -5.03
CA ALA A 85 -0.26 13.88 -3.58
C ALA A 85 -1.31 14.93 -3.16
N GLU A 86 -2.39 14.47 -2.54
CA GLU A 86 -3.54 15.29 -2.21
C GLU A 86 -3.92 15.12 -0.75
N ARG A 87 -4.52 16.15 -0.16
CA ARG A 87 -5.00 16.13 1.22
C ARG A 87 -6.51 16.30 1.24
N TYR A 88 -7.18 15.41 1.96
CA TYR A 88 -8.61 15.40 2.20
C TYR A 88 -8.83 15.39 3.71
N ASP A 89 -9.15 16.55 4.29
CA ASP A 89 -9.29 16.74 5.74
C ASP A 89 -8.04 16.31 6.54
N ASP A 90 -8.13 15.20 7.27
CA ASP A 90 -7.07 14.57 8.05
C ASP A 90 -6.41 13.38 7.33
N GLN A 91 -6.79 13.12 6.08
CA GLN A 91 -6.29 12.02 5.26
C GLN A 91 -5.45 12.54 4.08
N LEU A 92 -4.48 11.73 3.68
CA LEU A 92 -3.61 11.99 2.54
C LEU A 92 -3.76 10.89 1.51
N PHE A 93 -3.75 11.26 0.24
CA PHE A 93 -3.78 10.36 -0.89
C PHE A 93 -2.53 10.53 -1.73
N TYR A 94 -1.89 9.43 -2.05
CA TYR A 94 -0.75 9.38 -2.95
C TYR A 94 -1.04 8.40 -4.08
N ALA A 95 -0.80 8.81 -5.32
CA ALA A 95 -0.78 7.91 -6.46
C ALA A 95 0.62 7.94 -7.08
N LEU A 96 1.25 6.78 -7.24
CA LEU A 96 2.56 6.61 -7.86
C LEU A 96 2.47 5.61 -9.02
N HIS A 97 3.31 5.80 -10.03
CA HIS A 97 3.47 4.83 -11.11
C HIS A 97 4.73 4.00 -10.88
N SER A 98 4.59 2.71 -11.12
CA SER A 98 5.70 1.78 -11.23
C SER A 98 5.91 1.41 -12.69
N ILE A 99 7.17 1.39 -13.11
CA ILE A 99 7.56 0.82 -14.40
C ILE A 99 8.45 -0.39 -14.10
N SER A 100 8.11 -1.54 -14.66
CA SER A 100 8.95 -2.73 -14.62
C SER A 100 9.26 -3.19 -16.03
N TYR A 101 10.54 -3.45 -16.27
CA TYR A 101 11.04 -3.99 -17.52
C TYR A 101 11.08 -5.51 -17.42
N SER A 102 10.41 -6.22 -18.32
CA SER A 102 10.54 -7.67 -18.44
C SER A 102 11.22 -8.02 -19.76
N ASP A 103 12.27 -8.83 -19.70
CA ASP A 103 12.87 -9.44 -20.88
C ASP A 103 11.86 -10.35 -21.56
N PHE A 104 11.75 -10.24 -22.89
CA PHE A 104 10.96 -11.15 -23.69
C PHE A 104 11.51 -12.58 -23.53
N ASP A 105 10.63 -13.57 -23.30
CA ASP A 105 11.04 -14.95 -23.11
C ASP A 105 11.83 -15.44 -24.34
N LYS A 106 13.12 -15.70 -24.14
CA LYS A 106 14.05 -16.21 -25.16
C LYS A 106 13.65 -17.60 -25.69
N ARG A 107 12.62 -18.24 -25.11
CA ARG A 107 12.12 -19.56 -25.52
C ARG A 107 11.19 -19.55 -26.74
N LEU A 108 10.60 -18.42 -27.14
CA LEU A 108 9.88 -18.31 -28.41
C LEU A 108 10.85 -17.84 -29.50
N GLY A 109 11.40 -18.79 -30.25
CA GLY A 109 12.49 -18.63 -31.23
C GLY A 109 12.18 -17.79 -32.47
N SER A 110 11.78 -16.53 -32.32
CA SER A 110 11.76 -15.54 -33.40
C SER A 110 12.78 -14.43 -33.11
N VAL A 111 14.01 -14.69 -33.54
CA VAL A 111 15.11 -13.72 -33.55
C VAL A 111 14.79 -12.66 -34.62
N ARG A 112 14.04 -11.62 -34.26
CA ARG A 112 14.01 -10.33 -34.98
C ARG A 112 13.32 -9.16 -34.26
N SER A 113 12.68 -9.38 -33.12
CA SER A 113 12.20 -8.31 -32.24
C SER A 113 12.38 -8.69 -30.79
N ALA A 114 13.57 -8.48 -30.22
CA ALA A 114 13.74 -8.44 -28.78
C ALA A 114 13.13 -7.12 -28.25
N GLY A 115 11.80 -7.03 -28.30
CA GLY A 115 11.08 -5.88 -27.77
C GLY A 115 11.09 -5.96 -26.25
N LEU A 116 11.64 -4.94 -25.61
CA LEU A 116 11.50 -4.75 -24.17
C LEU A 116 10.01 -4.57 -23.86
N VAL A 117 9.41 -5.49 -23.10
CA VAL A 117 8.03 -5.33 -22.67
C VAL A 117 8.05 -4.45 -21.43
N ILE A 118 7.50 -3.24 -21.58
CA ILE A 118 7.33 -2.30 -20.48
C ILE A 118 5.99 -2.60 -19.83
N GLN A 119 6.01 -3.11 -18.61
CA GLN A 119 4.82 -3.22 -17.78
C GLN A 119 4.72 -1.97 -16.91
N THR A 120 3.54 -1.35 -16.92
CA THR A 120 3.23 -0.23 -16.06
C THR A 120 2.18 -0.67 -15.05
N GLY A 121 2.29 -0.12 -13.86
CA GLY A 121 1.33 -0.33 -12.80
C GLY A 121 1.28 0.88 -11.89
N THR A 122 0.32 0.88 -10.99
CA THR A 122 0.07 1.98 -10.06
C THR A 122 -0.01 1.45 -8.64
N VAL A 123 0.55 2.23 -7.72
CA VAL A 123 0.28 2.10 -6.30
C VAL A 123 -0.45 3.36 -5.84
N GLN A 124 -1.54 3.17 -5.13
CA GLN A 124 -2.22 4.23 -4.41
C GLN A 124 -2.07 4.00 -2.93
N MET A 125 -1.95 5.08 -2.16
CA MET A 125 -1.75 5.02 -0.72
C MET A 125 -2.67 6.03 -0.05
N ILE A 126 -3.55 5.55 0.80
CA ILE A 126 -4.42 6.37 1.65
C ILE A 126 -3.83 6.34 3.05
N VAL A 127 -3.48 7.50 3.58
CA VAL A 127 -2.93 7.65 4.92
C VAL A 127 -3.92 8.41 5.78
N GLY A 128 -4.24 7.89 6.95
CA GLY A 128 -5.04 8.59 7.94
C GLY A 128 -4.45 8.45 9.34
N THR A 129 -5.20 8.93 10.33
CA THR A 129 -4.77 8.85 11.73
C THR A 129 -4.66 7.39 12.18
N GLY A 130 -3.43 6.88 12.33
CA GLY A 130 -3.17 5.52 12.81
C GLY A 130 -3.29 4.42 11.76
N PHE A 131 -3.33 4.75 10.46
CA PHE A 131 -3.34 3.74 9.41
C PHE A 131 -2.75 4.21 8.08
N ILE A 132 -2.35 3.23 7.27
CA ILE A 132 -2.10 3.36 5.84
C ILE A 132 -2.76 2.19 5.11
N VAL A 133 -3.47 2.48 4.02
CA VAL A 133 -3.98 1.51 3.06
C VAL A 133 -3.21 1.66 1.75
N THR A 134 -2.58 0.60 1.29
CA THR A 134 -1.89 0.56 -0.01
C THR A 134 -2.67 -0.30 -1.00
N ILE A 135 -2.94 0.24 -2.17
CA ILE A 135 -3.74 -0.39 -3.23
C ILE A 135 -2.87 -0.55 -4.45
N ARG A 136 -2.75 -1.77 -4.97
CA ARG A 136 -1.94 -2.07 -6.16
C ARG A 136 -2.79 -2.42 -7.36
N HIS A 137 -2.43 -1.85 -8.50
CA HIS A 137 -2.93 -2.28 -9.81
C HIS A 137 -1.74 -2.59 -10.73
N ASN A 138 -1.70 -3.82 -11.26
CA ASN A 138 -0.68 -4.26 -12.23
C ASN A 138 0.77 -4.01 -11.78
N THR A 139 1.02 -4.05 -10.47
CA THR A 139 2.34 -3.85 -9.88
C THR A 139 2.52 -4.72 -8.64
N GLN A 140 3.77 -4.89 -8.24
CA GLN A 140 4.15 -5.46 -6.95
C GLN A 140 4.69 -4.35 -6.06
N LEU A 141 4.40 -4.45 -4.76
CA LEU A 141 5.03 -3.58 -3.77
C LEU A 141 6.50 -4.03 -3.65
N PRO A 142 7.45 -3.09 -3.49
CA PRO A 142 8.81 -3.44 -3.11
C PRO A 142 8.83 -4.14 -1.74
N ASP A 143 9.93 -4.83 -1.42
CA ASP A 143 10.13 -5.46 -0.10
C ASP A 143 10.38 -4.39 0.99
N VAL A 144 9.31 -3.69 1.35
CA VAL A 144 9.30 -2.60 2.33
C VAL A 144 9.54 -3.16 3.73
N LEU A 145 9.05 -4.37 4.04
CA LEU A 145 9.21 -4.95 5.39
C LEU A 145 10.67 -5.23 5.70
N LYS A 146 11.42 -5.79 4.75
CA LYS A 146 12.86 -5.96 4.91
C LYS A 146 13.55 -4.63 5.16
N TYR A 147 13.15 -3.59 4.42
CA TYR A 147 13.75 -2.27 4.55
C TYR A 147 13.45 -1.60 5.89
N LEU A 148 12.22 -1.70 6.40
CA LEU A 148 11.86 -1.21 7.73
C LEU A 148 12.52 -2.02 8.85
N ALA A 149 12.87 -3.28 8.61
CA ALA A 149 13.61 -4.10 9.57
C ALA A 149 15.09 -3.70 9.66
N GLU A 150 15.67 -3.15 8.59
CA GLU A 150 17.05 -2.66 8.56
C GLU A 150 17.21 -1.31 9.28
N ASP A 151 16.14 -0.51 9.37
CA ASP A 151 16.14 0.78 10.06
C ASP A 151 14.85 0.97 10.89
N PRO A 152 14.86 0.51 12.16
CA PRO A 152 13.70 0.59 13.05
C PRO A 152 13.25 2.02 13.36
N GLU A 153 14.13 3.04 13.25
CA GLU A 153 13.76 4.44 13.49
C GLU A 153 12.74 4.93 12.46
N LEU A 154 12.72 4.34 11.26
CA LEU A 154 11.68 4.62 10.26
C LEU A 154 10.29 4.22 10.75
N ILE A 155 10.16 3.17 11.55
CA ILE A 155 8.86 2.71 12.07
C ILE A 155 8.25 3.77 13.00
N ASP A 156 9.09 4.49 13.73
CA ASP A 156 8.67 5.56 14.64
C ASP A 156 8.12 6.79 13.87
N GLY A 157 8.42 6.91 12.58
CA GLY A 157 7.85 7.90 11.66
C GLY A 157 6.36 7.68 11.33
N GLY A 158 5.76 6.59 11.81
CA GLY A 158 4.33 6.29 11.65
C GLY A 158 3.95 5.94 10.20
N PRO A 159 2.66 6.08 9.82
CA PRO A 159 2.17 5.71 8.48
C PRO A 159 2.93 6.34 7.31
N LEU A 160 3.45 7.57 7.49
CA LEU A 160 4.18 8.29 6.46
C LEU A 160 5.54 7.66 6.13
N SER A 161 6.12 6.89 7.06
CA SER A 161 7.36 6.17 6.77
C SER A 161 7.16 5.08 5.72
N ILE A 162 5.98 4.45 5.68
CA ILE A 162 5.61 3.49 4.64
C ILE A 162 5.50 4.19 3.28
N VAL A 163 4.86 5.36 3.21
CA VAL A 163 4.78 6.17 1.98
C VAL A 163 6.18 6.50 1.48
N TRP A 164 7.06 6.97 2.38
CA TRP A 164 8.43 7.30 2.06
C TRP A 164 9.20 6.08 1.54
N ALA A 165 9.12 4.95 2.26
CA ALA A 165 9.80 3.71 1.89
C ALA A 165 9.36 3.21 0.50
N ILE A 166 8.05 3.20 0.23
CA ILE A 166 7.52 2.83 -1.09
C ILE A 166 8.02 3.79 -2.18
N SER A 167 7.99 5.10 -1.91
CA SER A 167 8.39 6.13 -2.85
C SER A 167 9.88 6.04 -3.20
N ASP A 168 10.77 5.91 -2.21
CA ASP A 168 12.21 5.77 -2.45
C ASP A 168 12.54 4.48 -3.23
N ARG A 169 11.80 3.40 -2.96
CA ARG A 169 11.99 2.14 -3.69
C ARG A 169 11.55 2.26 -5.14
N TYR A 170 10.39 2.85 -5.44
CA TYR A 170 9.98 3.07 -6.84
C TYR A 170 10.92 4.02 -7.58
N ARG A 171 11.44 5.05 -6.90
CA ARG A 171 12.50 5.89 -7.46
C ARG A 171 13.68 5.06 -7.95
N ARG A 172 14.19 4.11 -7.14
CA ARG A 172 15.33 3.26 -7.52
C ARG A 172 15.06 2.41 -8.77
N TYR A 173 13.85 1.87 -8.95
CA TYR A 173 13.52 1.07 -10.13
C TYR A 173 13.44 1.89 -11.43
N LEU A 174 12.99 3.15 -11.35
CA LEU A 174 12.96 4.04 -12.51
C LEU A 174 14.37 4.38 -13.01
N PHE A 175 15.35 4.49 -12.11
CA PHE A 175 16.73 4.81 -12.48
C PHE A 175 17.61 3.59 -12.80
N ALA A 176 17.25 2.39 -12.32
CA ALA A 176 18.01 1.17 -12.59
C ALA A 176 17.94 0.71 -14.06
N GLY A 177 16.95 1.17 -14.84
CA GLY A 177 16.86 0.93 -16.28
C GLY A 177 17.62 1.93 -17.16
N CYS A 178 18.31 2.91 -16.56
CA CYS A 178 19.02 3.99 -17.27
C CYS A 178 20.55 3.82 -17.30
N TYR A 179 21.09 2.69 -16.84
CA TYR A 179 22.53 2.40 -16.85
C TYR A 179 22.84 1.07 -17.55
#